data_AF-F4SAR9-F1
#
_entry.id   AF-F4SAR9-F1
#
_cell.length_a   1.000
_cell.length_b   1.000
_cell.length_c   1.000
_cell.angle_alpha   90.00
_cell.angle_beta   90.00
_cell.angle_gamma   90.00
#
_symmetry.space_group_name_H-M   'P 1'
#
loop_
_entity.id
_entity.type
_entity.pdbx_description
1 polymer ?
#
loop_
_entity_poly.entity_id
_entity_poly.type
_entity_poly.pdbx_seq_one_letter_code
_entity_poly.pdbx_strand_id
1 'polypeptide(L)' 'MAFKSTQKRTTDQIVFEIKSLGGSFFASSGCNMIVYQAASYPSNLHHHSL' A
#
# COMPACT_ATOMS: atom_id res chain seq x y z
N MET A 1 -1.30 2.27 13.94
CA MET A 1 -2.16 2.17 12.75
C MET A 1 -1.28 2.40 11.53
N ALA A 2 -0.99 1.36 10.76
CA ALA A 2 0.00 1.43 9.68
C ALA A 2 -0.52 2.10 8.40
N PHE A 3 -1.82 1.97 8.12
CA PHE A 3 -2.46 2.56 6.95
C PHE A 3 -3.60 3.47 7.43
N LYS A 4 -3.42 4.78 7.22
CA LYS A 4 -4.39 5.85 7.53
C LYS A 4 -4.45 6.82 6.34
N SER A 5 -5.37 7.78 6.42
CA SER A 5 -5.40 8.92 5.51
C SER A 5 -4.05 9.60 5.43
N THR A 6 -3.64 9.93 4.21
CA THR A 6 -2.48 10.77 3.92
C THR A 6 -2.95 12.19 3.59
N GLN A 7 -2.03 13.13 3.40
CA GLN A 7 -2.38 14.48 2.94
C GLN A 7 -3.13 14.50 1.59
N LYS A 8 -2.97 13.46 0.76
CA LYS A 8 -3.53 13.39 -0.59
C LYS A 8 -4.76 12.49 -0.73
N ARG A 9 -4.92 11.51 0.16
CA ARG A 9 -5.97 10.48 0.05
C ARG A 9 -6.52 10.07 1.41
N THR A 10 -7.83 9.86 1.48
CA THR A 10 -8.49 9.30 2.68
C THR A 10 -8.18 7.80 2.81
N THR A 11 -8.40 7.24 4.01
CA THR A 11 -8.22 5.80 4.24
C THR A 11 -9.07 4.96 3.29
N ASP A 12 -10.32 5.36 3.04
CA ASP A 12 -11.23 4.63 2.17
C ASP A 12 -10.79 4.64 0.71
N GLN A 13 -10.26 5.77 0.24
CA GLN A 13 -9.69 5.87 -1.10
C GLN A 13 -8.47 4.97 -1.27
N ILE A 14 -7.60 4.93 -0.26
CA ILE A 14 -6.42 4.06 -0.23
C ILE A 14 -6.87 2.59 -0.27
N VAL A 15 -7.81 2.19 0.59
CA VAL A 15 -8.33 0.81 0.65
C VAL A 15 -8.98 0.41 -0.68
N PHE A 16 -9.76 1.31 -1.29
CA PHE A 16 -10.41 1.07 -2.57
C PHE A 16 -9.39 0.88 -3.70
N GLU A 17 -8.37 1.75 -3.79
CA GLU A 17 -7.32 1.72 -4.82
C GLU A 17 -6.49 0.42 -4.76
N ILE A 18 -6.13 -0.04 -3.56
CA ILE A 18 -5.40 -1.31 -3.41
C ILE A 18 -6.25 -2.48 -3.87
N LYS A 19 -7.54 -2.51 -3.47
CA LYS A 19 -8.47 -3.58 -3.83
C LYS A 19 -8.77 -3.59 -5.32
N SER A 20 -8.92 -2.43 -5.96
CA SER A 20 -9.16 -2.34 -7.40
C SER A 20 -7.96 -2.83 -8.21
N LEU A 21 -6.74 -2.66 -7.68
CA LEU A 21 -5.52 -3.22 -8.25
C LEU A 21 -5.33 -4.71 -7.91
N GLY A 22 -6.27 -5.34 -7.19
CA GLY A 22 -6.16 -6.70 -6.69
C GLY A 22 -4.96 -6.92 -5.76
N GLY A 23 -4.47 -5.85 -5.16
CA GLY A 23 -3.29 -5.85 -4.31
C GLY A 23 -3.62 -6.04 -2.83
N SER A 24 -2.57 -6.03 -2.01
CA SER A 24 -2.67 -6.10 -0.55
C SER A 24 -1.54 -5.33 0.12
N PHE A 25 -1.82 -4.80 1.31
CA PHE A 25 -0.86 -4.08 2.14
C PHE A 25 -0.65 -4.82 3.45
N PHE A 26 0.62 -4.90 3.85
CA PHE A 26 1.05 -5.55 5.08
C PHE A 26 1.94 -4.61 5.87
N ALA A 27 1.73 -4.56 7.17
CA ALA A 27 2.62 -3.86 8.08
C ALA A 27 2.96 -4.77 9.25
N SER A 28 4.25 -4.87 9.54
CA SER A 28 4.78 -5.63 10.65
C SER A 28 5.72 -4.76 11.46
N SER A 29 5.63 -4.83 12.79
CA SER A 29 6.47 -4.08 13.71
C SER A 29 7.24 -5.07 14.57
N GLY A 30 8.57 -5.12 14.41
CA GLY A 30 9.49 -5.83 15.28
C GLY A 30 10.21 -4.88 16.23
N CYS A 31 11.02 -5.43 17.15
CA CYS A 31 11.75 -4.65 18.15
C CYS A 31 12.73 -3.63 17.55
N ASN A 32 13.29 -3.91 16.37
CA ASN A 32 14.33 -3.09 15.75
C ASN A 32 13.94 -2.55 14.37
N MET A 33 12.82 -3.00 13.82
CA MET A 33 12.43 -2.65 12.46
C MET A 33 10.92 -2.68 12.30
N ILE A 34 10.41 -1.67 11.59
CA ILE A 34 9.03 -1.63 11.11
C ILE A 34 9.06 -1.81 9.60
N VAL A 35 8.28 -2.77 9.11
CA VAL A 35 8.22 -3.13 7.70
C VAL A 35 6.85 -2.78 7.15
N TYR A 36 6.82 -2.03 6.06
CA TYR A 36 5.63 -1.72 5.28
C TYR A 36 5.79 -2.34 3.89
N GLN A 37 4.89 -3.24 3.52
CA GLN A 37 4.94 -4.00 2.27
C GLN A 37 3.65 -3.83 1.49
N ALA A 38 3.80 -3.83 0.16
CA ALA A 38 2.72 -3.78 -0.80
C ALA A 38 2.91 -4.88 -1.85
N ALA A 39 1.86 -5.68 -2.06
CA ALA A 39 1.80 -6.66 -3.12
C ALA A 39 0.74 -6.23 -4.14
N SER A 40 1.06 -6.35 -5.42
CA SER A 40 0.13 -6.13 -6.54
C SER A 40 0.56 -6.98 -7.73
N TYR A 41 -0.31 -7.08 -8.74
CA TYR A 41 0.04 -7.77 -9.98
C TYR A 41 1.21 -7.06 -10.70
N PRO A 42 2.11 -7.80 -11.35
CA PRO A 42 3.27 -7.21 -12.05
C PRO A 42 2.89 -6.14 -13.08
N SER A 43 1.73 -6.30 -13.73
CA SER A 43 1.17 -5.31 -14.67
C SER A 43 0.97 -3.93 -14.06
N ASN A 44 0.75 -3.85 -12.75
CA ASN A 44 0.47 -2.61 -12.03
C ASN A 44 1.74 -1.98 -11.43
N LEU A 45 2.86 -2.72 -11.41
CA LEU A 45 4.14 -2.26 -10.86
C LEU A 45 4.93 -1.37 -11.84
N HIS A 46 4.51 -1.31 -13.11
CA HIS A 46 5.25 -0.62 -14.17
C HIS A 46 4.87 0.85 -14.41
N HIS A 47 4.04 1.48 -13.58
CA HIS A 47 3.64 2.88 -13.77
C HIS A 47 4.67 3.91 -13.26
N HIS A 48 5.96 3.53 -13.12
CA HIS A 48 7.04 4.42 -12.68
C HIS A 48 8.43 4.03 -13.23
N SER A 49 8.51 3.70 -14.52
CA SER A 49 9.78 3.71 -15.26
C SER A 49 9.67 4.69 -16.43
N LEU A 50 9.87 5.98 -16.13
CA LEU A 50 10.25 7.06 -17.04
C LEU A 50 11.29 7.92 -16.32
#